data_AF-A0A525VV11-F1
#
_entry.id   AF-A0A525VV11-F1
#
_cell.length_a   1.000
_cell.length_b   1.000
_cell.length_c   1.000
_cell.angle_alpha   90.00
_cell.angle_beta   90.00
_cell.angle_gamma   90.00
#
_symmetry.space_group_name_H-M   'P 1'
#
loop_
_entity.id
_entity.type
_entity.pdbx_description
1 polymer ?
#
loop_
_entity_poly.entity_id
_entity_poly.type
_entity_poly.pdbx_seq_one_letter_code
_entity_poly.pdbx_strand_id
1 'polypeptide(L)'
;MHHLLLTALFFIIWVQGCTIMPISNGSQSDLPDSGSTVVVWGQHKGAVGETVTTLQQWGLRIVERSRLQQVFDEQKIRLTYSTDDDAQILKVGKILGAGSIVFVETETSSSQTTQASVNQYGGNFSSQRLTNASVSVRGVNVESGEVMWTGTAHYPKAINNPEAGIVYLARTAVLRGLCPAWKNDTEGCNWDKAFGTGMVGFNSESKNTPEGRQLLITAVTPNSPAEQAGLKLGDVLLSCNGKSGFQTPMQYKMACKPDAGHPITLQVKRGDKLITISATAVSRTESQK
;
A
#
# COMPACT_ATOMS: atom_id res chain seq x y z
N MET A 1 -20.54 36.29 -45.85
CA MET A 1 -21.70 36.36 -44.93
C MET A 1 -22.06 34.93 -44.57
N HIS A 2 -21.59 34.47 -43.41
CA HIS A 2 -22.40 34.19 -42.20
C HIS A 2 -22.93 32.74 -42.23
N HIS A 3 -22.30 31.82 -41.47
CA HIS A 3 -22.72 31.37 -40.12
C HIS A 3 -23.76 30.21 -40.24
N LEU A 4 -23.81 29.11 -39.47
CA LEU A 4 -23.33 28.68 -38.16
C LEU A 4 -23.65 27.13 -38.11
N LEU A 5 -22.74 26.21 -37.79
CA LEU A 5 -22.44 25.62 -36.46
C LEU A 5 -23.27 24.37 -36.03
N LEU A 6 -22.53 23.40 -35.43
CA LEU A 6 -22.93 22.38 -34.43
C LEU A 6 -23.84 21.21 -34.91
N THR A 7 -23.39 19.97 -34.91
CA THR A 7 -23.35 19.14 -33.68
C THR A 7 -22.41 17.93 -33.85
N ALA A 8 -21.16 18.06 -33.40
CA ALA A 8 -20.36 16.90 -33.04
C ALA A 8 -20.83 16.43 -31.67
N LEU A 9 -21.30 15.19 -31.58
CA LEU A 9 -21.61 14.48 -30.34
C LEU A 9 -20.32 14.30 -29.51
N PHE A 10 -19.94 15.35 -28.77
CA PHE A 10 -19.09 15.22 -27.60
C PHE A 10 -19.97 14.77 -26.44
N PHE A 11 -20.15 13.46 -26.33
CA PHE A 11 -20.70 12.84 -25.13
C PHE A 11 -19.60 12.84 -24.06
N ILE A 12 -19.25 14.03 -23.56
CA ILE A 12 -18.49 14.14 -22.32
C ILE A 12 -19.48 13.80 -21.21
N ILE A 13 -19.51 12.53 -20.86
CA ILE A 13 -20.14 12.07 -19.63
C ILE A 13 -19.28 12.64 -18.50
N TRP A 14 -19.60 13.85 -18.07
CA TRP A 14 -19.18 14.37 -16.77
C TRP A 14 -19.93 13.56 -15.70
N VAL A 15 -19.48 12.32 -15.44
CA VAL A 15 -19.74 11.70 -14.14
C VAL A 15 -18.82 12.41 -13.14
N GLN A 16 -19.18 13.63 -12.76
CA GLN A 16 -18.73 14.23 -11.51
C GLN A 16 -19.51 13.55 -10.39
N GLY A 17 -19.31 12.24 -10.25
CA GLY A 17 -19.50 11.61 -8.97
C GLY A 17 -18.52 12.32 -8.06
N CYS A 18 -19.03 13.16 -7.17
CA CYS A 18 -18.23 13.83 -6.16
C CYS A 18 -17.57 12.71 -5.34
N THR A 19 -16.35 12.32 -5.71
CA THR A 19 -15.55 11.37 -4.96
C THR A 19 -15.26 12.08 -3.66
N ILE A 20 -16.07 11.81 -2.64
CA ILE A 20 -15.81 12.27 -1.28
C ILE A 20 -14.44 11.69 -0.94
N MET A 21 -13.40 12.53 -0.95
CA MET A 21 -12.08 12.07 -0.58
C MET A 21 -12.04 11.87 0.94
N PRO A 22 -11.44 10.79 1.43
CA PRO A 22 -11.33 10.56 2.86
C PRO A 22 -10.33 11.54 3.47
N ILE A 23 -10.65 11.99 4.67
CA ILE A 23 -9.68 12.64 5.54
C ILE A 23 -8.86 11.52 6.15
N SER A 24 -7.54 11.65 6.07
CA SER A 24 -6.63 10.62 6.53
C SER A 24 -5.35 11.21 7.11
N ASN A 25 -4.77 10.51 8.08
CA ASN A 25 -3.55 10.88 8.77
C ASN A 25 -2.68 9.64 9.01
N GLY A 26 -1.42 9.83 9.36
CA GLY A 26 -0.54 8.73 9.75
C GLY A 26 0.70 9.22 10.47
N SER A 27 1.39 8.29 11.11
CA SER A 27 2.67 8.51 11.78
C SER A 27 3.54 7.27 11.64
N GLN A 28 4.86 7.46 11.63
CA GLN A 28 5.81 6.37 11.42
C GLN A 28 7.10 6.65 12.20
N SER A 29 7.42 5.78 13.15
CA SER A 29 8.72 5.73 13.82
C SER A 29 9.65 4.72 13.13
N ASP A 30 9.11 3.63 12.59
CA ASP A 30 9.86 2.56 11.92
C ASP A 30 9.04 1.84 10.84
N LEU A 31 9.67 0.98 10.02
CA LEU A 31 9.01 0.15 9.01
C LEU A 31 9.48 -1.30 9.06
N PRO A 32 8.60 -2.26 8.73
CA PRO A 32 9.00 -3.65 8.56
C PRO A 32 10.03 -3.79 7.43
N ASP A 33 11.01 -4.65 7.63
CA ASP A 33 12.00 -4.99 6.60
C ASP A 33 11.33 -5.59 5.35
N SER A 34 11.92 -5.31 4.18
CA SER A 34 11.44 -5.89 2.92
C SER A 34 11.48 -7.42 2.98
N GLY A 35 10.39 -8.07 2.59
CA GLY A 35 10.26 -9.53 2.64
C GLY A 35 10.06 -10.11 4.04
N SER A 36 9.93 -9.30 5.09
CA SER A 36 9.58 -9.77 6.43
C SER A 36 8.17 -10.33 6.49
N THR A 37 7.95 -11.28 7.41
CA THR A 37 6.65 -11.92 7.64
C THR A 37 5.76 -11.03 8.50
N VAL A 38 4.50 -10.87 8.10
CA VAL A 38 3.50 -10.02 8.77
C VAL A 38 2.20 -10.78 8.98
N VAL A 39 1.61 -10.61 10.15
CA VAL A 39 0.23 -11.03 10.45
C VAL A 39 -0.68 -9.81 10.33
N VAL A 40 -1.81 -9.95 9.64
CA VAL A 40 -2.85 -8.92 9.61
C VAL A 40 -4.02 -9.39 10.46
N TRP A 41 -4.42 -8.56 11.43
CA TRP A 41 -5.47 -8.87 12.38
C TRP A 41 -6.57 -7.82 12.35
N GLY A 42 -7.84 -8.25 12.29
CA GLY A 42 -8.99 -7.35 12.31
C GLY A 42 -10.31 -8.09 12.07
N GLN A 43 -11.43 -7.46 12.45
CA GLN A 43 -12.75 -8.08 12.35
C GLN A 43 -13.36 -7.97 10.94
N HIS A 44 -13.22 -6.80 10.31
CA HIS A 44 -13.88 -6.52 9.04
C HIS A 44 -13.12 -7.19 7.87
N LYS A 45 -13.74 -8.21 7.25
CA LYS A 45 -13.10 -9.02 6.19
C LYS A 45 -12.61 -8.19 5.00
N GLY A 46 -13.40 -7.21 4.55
CA GLY A 46 -13.02 -6.31 3.46
C GLY A 46 -11.78 -5.46 3.77
N ALA A 47 -11.75 -4.78 4.93
CA ALA A 47 -10.61 -4.01 5.38
C ALA A 47 -9.34 -4.87 5.52
N VAL A 48 -9.45 -6.03 6.18
CA VAL A 48 -8.32 -6.97 6.35
C VAL A 48 -7.80 -7.46 5.00
N GLY A 49 -8.69 -7.84 4.07
CA GLY A 49 -8.30 -8.30 2.73
C GLY A 49 -7.57 -7.22 1.92
N GLU A 50 -8.02 -5.97 2.03
CA GLU A 50 -7.36 -4.84 1.37
C GLU A 50 -6.00 -4.51 2.01
N THR A 51 -5.91 -4.56 3.34
CA THR A 51 -4.64 -4.40 4.06
C THR A 51 -3.63 -5.48 3.66
N VAL A 52 -4.06 -6.75 3.60
CA VAL A 52 -3.23 -7.87 3.11
C VAL A 52 -2.72 -7.57 1.70
N THR A 53 -3.62 -7.20 0.79
CA THR A 53 -3.26 -6.89 -0.61
C THR A 53 -2.25 -5.75 -0.68
N THR A 54 -2.47 -4.67 0.08
CA THR A 54 -1.60 -3.50 0.09
C THR A 54 -0.21 -3.86 0.63
N LEU A 55 -0.13 -4.59 1.74
CA LEU A 55 1.14 -5.00 2.35
C LEU A 55 1.92 -5.99 1.47
N GLN A 56 1.23 -6.88 0.75
CA GLN A 56 1.86 -7.76 -0.24
C GLN A 56 2.45 -6.97 -1.42
N GLN A 57 1.75 -5.93 -1.90
CA GLN A 57 2.28 -5.04 -2.95
C GLN A 57 3.54 -4.30 -2.47
N TRP A 58 3.56 -3.93 -1.19
CA TRP A 58 4.72 -3.39 -0.49
C TRP A 58 5.82 -4.42 -0.19
N GLY A 59 5.54 -5.69 -0.46
CA GLY A 59 6.55 -6.72 -0.48
C GLY A 59 6.68 -7.59 0.75
N LEU A 60 5.74 -7.45 1.67
CA LEU A 60 5.72 -8.20 2.92
C LEU A 60 5.11 -9.59 2.69
N ARG A 61 5.60 -10.57 3.44
CA ARG A 61 5.12 -11.95 3.37
C ARG A 61 3.96 -12.11 4.35
N ILE A 62 2.77 -12.38 3.85
CA ILE A 62 1.59 -12.46 4.71
C ILE A 62 1.40 -13.88 5.23
N VAL A 63 1.13 -14.00 6.54
CA VAL A 63 0.68 -15.26 7.12
C VAL A 63 -0.78 -15.52 6.73
N GLU A 64 -1.02 -16.68 6.15
CA GLU A 64 -2.37 -17.12 5.79
C GLU A 64 -3.31 -17.21 7.00
N ARG A 65 -4.57 -16.78 6.82
CA ARG A 65 -5.57 -16.75 7.90
C ARG A 65 -5.84 -18.14 8.48
N SER A 66 -5.82 -19.18 7.65
CA SER A 66 -6.00 -20.57 8.11
C SER A 66 -4.87 -21.02 9.03
N ARG A 67 -3.62 -20.67 8.70
CA ARG A 67 -2.46 -20.95 9.53
C ARG A 67 -2.53 -20.21 10.86
N LEU A 68 -2.97 -18.95 10.83
CA LEU A 68 -3.20 -18.16 12.04
C LEU A 68 -4.27 -18.80 12.94
N GLN A 69 -5.40 -19.22 12.37
CA GLN A 69 -6.47 -19.89 13.12
C GLN A 69 -6.01 -21.21 13.74
N GLN A 70 -5.25 -22.00 12.99
CA GLN A 70 -4.67 -23.25 13.49
C GLN A 70 -3.84 -23.02 14.77
N VAL A 71 -3.00 -21.97 14.78
CA VAL A 71 -2.18 -21.66 15.96
C VAL A 71 -3.04 -21.20 17.14
N PHE A 72 -4.10 -20.42 16.90
CA PHE A 72 -5.04 -20.07 17.98
C PHE A 72 -5.68 -21.31 18.61
N ASP A 73 -6.12 -22.26 17.78
CA ASP A 73 -6.74 -23.51 18.23
C ASP A 73 -5.74 -24.39 19.01
N GLU A 74 -4.51 -24.53 18.51
CA GLU A 74 -3.43 -25.27 19.16
C GLU A 74 -3.04 -24.66 20.52
N GLN A 75 -3.00 -23.33 20.60
CA GLN A 75 -2.71 -22.59 21.83
C GLN A 75 -3.91 -22.48 22.78
N LYS A 76 -5.08 -22.99 22.38
CA LYS A 76 -6.36 -22.89 23.12
C LYS A 76 -6.71 -21.45 23.49
N ILE A 77 -6.35 -20.51 22.62
CA ILE A 77 -6.60 -19.08 22.83
C ILE A 77 -8.04 -18.77 22.41
N ARG A 78 -8.77 -18.07 23.28
CA ARG A 78 -10.11 -17.54 22.97
C ARG A 78 -10.05 -16.02 23.07
N LEU A 79 -10.27 -15.38 21.94
CA LEU A 79 -10.24 -13.94 21.81
C LEU A 79 -11.56 -13.33 22.31
N THR A 80 -11.45 -12.26 23.07
CA THR A 80 -12.55 -11.53 23.71
C THR A 80 -12.87 -10.21 22.99
N TYR A 81 -12.05 -9.86 22.01
CA TYR A 81 -11.97 -8.58 21.32
C TYR A 81 -11.80 -7.40 22.27
N SER A 82 -11.01 -7.59 23.32
CA SER A 82 -10.54 -6.56 24.25
C SER A 82 -9.06 -6.27 24.05
N THR A 83 -8.51 -5.25 24.73
CA THR A 83 -7.07 -4.94 24.69
C THR A 83 -6.19 -6.11 25.17
N ASP A 84 -6.73 -7.04 25.97
CA ASP A 84 -5.99 -8.22 26.43
C ASP A 84 -5.70 -9.21 25.29
N ASP A 85 -6.46 -9.13 24.20
CA ASP A 85 -6.25 -9.95 23.01
C ASP A 85 -4.98 -9.55 22.27
N ASP A 86 -4.57 -8.27 22.29
CA ASP A 86 -3.37 -7.80 21.58
C ASP A 86 -2.13 -8.55 22.06
N ALA A 87 -2.01 -8.81 23.36
CA ALA A 87 -0.91 -9.59 23.92
C ALA A 87 -0.93 -11.06 23.44
N GLN A 88 -2.13 -11.66 23.35
CA GLN A 88 -2.28 -13.02 22.83
C GLN A 88 -1.94 -13.09 21.34
N ILE A 89 -2.33 -12.08 20.57
CA ILE A 89 -2.06 -11.96 19.15
C ILE A 89 -0.55 -11.78 18.90
N LEU A 90 0.14 -10.96 19.69
CA LEU A 90 1.61 -10.83 19.64
C LEU A 90 2.31 -12.16 19.92
N LYS A 91 1.87 -12.90 20.94
CA LYS A 91 2.39 -14.24 21.24
C LYS A 91 2.22 -15.20 20.04
N VAL A 92 1.06 -15.17 19.39
CA VAL A 92 0.79 -15.97 18.18
C VAL A 92 1.66 -15.51 17.00
N GLY A 93 1.85 -14.20 16.80
CA GLY A 93 2.77 -13.67 15.81
C GLY A 93 4.20 -14.17 16.00
N LYS A 94 4.68 -14.24 17.25
CA LYS A 94 5.99 -14.80 17.58
C LYS A 94 6.12 -16.28 17.23
N ILE A 95 5.09 -17.08 17.52
CA ILE A 95 5.04 -18.52 17.14
C ILE A 95 5.09 -18.68 15.60
N LEU A 96 4.47 -17.75 14.88
CA LEU A 96 4.42 -17.75 13.42
C LEU A 96 5.69 -17.16 12.77
N GLY A 97 6.65 -16.67 13.57
CA GLY A 97 7.85 -16.01 13.07
C GLY A 97 7.54 -14.69 12.33
N ALA A 98 6.47 -14.01 12.71
CA ALA A 98 6.14 -12.70 12.19
C ALA A 98 7.04 -11.64 12.83
N GLY A 99 7.61 -10.74 12.02
CA GLY A 99 8.36 -9.58 12.53
C GLY A 99 7.43 -8.47 13.01
N SER A 100 6.22 -8.39 12.46
CA SER A 100 5.21 -7.42 12.88
C SER A 100 3.78 -7.93 12.75
N ILE A 101 2.87 -7.28 13.47
CA ILE A 101 1.42 -7.47 13.37
C ILE A 101 0.79 -6.15 12.96
N VAL A 102 -0.10 -6.20 11.96
CA VAL A 102 -0.89 -5.05 11.54
C VAL A 102 -2.31 -5.23 12.03
N PHE A 103 -2.69 -4.43 13.02
CA PHE A 103 -4.06 -4.38 13.54
C PHE A 103 -4.90 -3.45 12.66
N VAL A 104 -6.11 -3.88 12.34
CA VAL A 104 -7.08 -3.19 11.49
C VAL A 104 -8.40 -3.07 12.24
N GLU A 105 -8.74 -1.84 12.62
CA GLU A 105 -9.96 -1.50 13.33
C GLU A 105 -10.89 -0.69 12.44
N THR A 106 -12.16 -1.03 12.48
CA THR A 106 -13.20 -0.37 11.69
C THR A 106 -14.31 0.09 12.62
N GLU A 107 -14.65 1.38 12.59
CA GLU A 107 -15.80 1.90 13.31
C GLU A 107 -16.85 2.37 12.32
N THR A 108 -18.10 1.96 12.56
CA THR A 108 -19.22 2.36 11.72
C THR A 108 -20.40 2.80 12.56
N SER A 109 -21.02 3.90 12.18
CA SER A 109 -22.28 4.37 12.76
C SER A 109 -23.26 4.71 11.65
N SER A 110 -24.39 4.00 11.61
CA SER A 110 -25.38 4.14 10.54
C SER A 110 -26.68 4.76 11.01
N SER A 111 -27.21 5.69 10.24
CA SER A 111 -28.54 6.26 10.40
C SER A 111 -29.41 5.95 9.19
N GLN A 112 -30.72 5.86 9.39
CA GLN A 112 -31.69 5.69 8.32
C GLN A 112 -32.39 7.02 8.07
N THR A 113 -32.30 7.53 6.84
CA THR A 113 -33.00 8.73 6.42
C THR A 113 -34.13 8.34 5.50
N THR A 114 -35.37 8.67 5.87
CA THR A 114 -36.54 8.46 5.04
C THR A 114 -37.02 9.80 4.51
N GLN A 115 -37.09 9.94 3.19
CA GLN A 115 -37.64 11.09 2.49
C GLN A 115 -38.97 10.71 1.87
N ALA A 116 -40.00 11.51 2.14
CA ALA A 116 -41.28 11.44 1.45
C ALA A 116 -41.32 12.51 0.37
N SER A 117 -41.73 12.14 -0.84
CA SER A 117 -42.04 13.09 -1.91
C SER A 117 -43.49 12.91 -2.34
N VAL A 118 -44.17 14.00 -2.67
CA VAL A 118 -45.55 13.97 -3.17
C VAL A 118 -45.58 14.66 -4.52
N ASN A 119 -46.19 14.00 -5.50
CA ASN A 119 -46.45 14.56 -6.82
C ASN A 119 -47.96 14.48 -7.13
N GLN A 120 -48.36 14.98 -8.28
CA GLN A 120 -49.77 14.99 -8.71
C GLN A 120 -50.42 13.60 -8.86
N TYR A 121 -49.63 12.52 -8.84
CA TYR A 121 -50.08 11.14 -8.97
C TYR A 121 -50.06 10.36 -7.66
N GLY A 122 -49.57 10.94 -6.56
CA GLY A 122 -49.49 10.30 -5.24
C GLY A 122 -48.20 10.60 -4.47
N GLY A 123 -48.02 9.93 -3.33
CA GLY A 123 -46.81 10.01 -2.50
C GLY A 123 -45.85 8.85 -2.76
N ASN A 124 -44.54 9.10 -2.67
CA ASN A 124 -43.49 8.09 -2.69
C ASN A 124 -42.59 8.24 -1.45
N PHE A 125 -42.13 7.11 -0.91
CA PHE A 125 -41.18 7.08 0.20
C PHE A 125 -39.87 6.45 -0.27
N SER A 126 -38.77 7.18 -0.10
CA SER A 126 -37.43 6.66 -0.32
C SER A 126 -36.72 6.59 1.03
N SER A 127 -36.20 5.42 1.39
CA SER A 127 -35.37 5.26 2.58
C SER A 127 -33.95 4.93 2.16
N GLN A 128 -32.98 5.69 2.69
CA GLN A 128 -31.56 5.47 2.46
C GLN A 128 -30.85 5.31 3.79
N ARG A 129 -30.06 4.24 3.92
CA ARG A 129 -29.14 4.05 5.05
C ARG A 129 -27.84 4.77 4.74
N LEU A 130 -27.50 5.75 5.57
CA LEU A 130 -26.23 6.46 5.50
C LEU A 130 -25.34 6.01 6.66
N THR A 131 -24.07 5.76 6.38
CA THR A 131 -23.12 5.18 7.34
C THR A 131 -21.87 6.05 7.41
N ASN A 132 -21.56 6.58 8.60
CA ASN A 132 -20.22 7.08 8.89
C ASN A 132 -19.30 5.89 9.07
N ALA A 133 -18.13 5.94 8.46
CA ALA A 133 -17.13 4.88 8.52
C ALA A 133 -15.74 5.49 8.74
N SER A 134 -14.98 4.89 9.66
CA SER A 134 -13.56 5.15 9.88
C SER A 134 -12.80 3.83 9.90
N VAL A 135 -11.53 3.89 9.48
CA VAL A 135 -10.58 2.78 9.58
C VAL A 135 -9.30 3.29 10.22
N SER A 136 -8.83 2.56 11.22
CA SER A 136 -7.57 2.79 11.90
C SER A 136 -6.69 1.55 11.75
N VAL A 137 -5.41 1.77 11.44
CA VAL A 137 -4.42 0.70 11.31
C VAL A 137 -3.19 1.04 12.14
N ARG A 138 -2.58 0.02 12.76
CA ARG A 138 -1.28 0.14 13.43
C ARG A 138 -0.41 -1.07 13.14
N GLY A 139 0.85 -0.83 12.79
CA GLY A 139 1.88 -1.85 12.69
C GLY A 139 2.68 -1.92 13.99
N VAL A 140 2.70 -3.08 14.62
CA VAL A 140 3.37 -3.32 15.91
C VAL A 140 4.50 -4.30 15.70
N ASN A 141 5.69 -3.99 16.23
CA ASN A 141 6.82 -4.91 16.24
C ASN A 141 6.54 -6.08 17.20
N VAL A 142 6.70 -7.32 16.73
CA VAL A 142 6.37 -8.51 17.53
C VAL A 142 7.28 -8.70 18.73
N GLU A 143 8.56 -8.31 18.62
CA GLU A 143 9.54 -8.52 19.68
C GLU A 143 9.49 -7.42 20.75
N SER A 144 9.40 -6.14 20.35
CA SER A 144 9.34 -5.04 21.31
C SER A 144 7.92 -4.70 21.78
N GLY A 145 6.89 -5.08 21.02
CA GLY A 145 5.51 -4.64 21.25
C GLY A 145 5.28 -3.15 20.94
N GLU A 146 6.26 -2.45 20.38
CA GLU A 146 6.16 -1.03 20.06
C GLU A 146 5.39 -0.79 18.75
N VAL A 147 4.62 0.30 18.72
CA VAL A 147 3.95 0.76 17.50
C VAL A 147 4.99 1.41 16.58
N MET A 148 5.22 0.78 15.42
CA MET A 148 6.15 1.27 14.39
C MET A 148 5.50 2.33 13.51
N TRP A 149 4.22 2.17 13.21
CA TRP A 149 3.47 3.10 12.38
C TRP A 149 1.97 3.01 12.63
N THR A 150 1.26 4.12 12.40
CA THR A 150 -0.19 4.21 12.50
C THR A 150 -0.76 4.96 11.30
N GLY A 151 -1.96 4.60 10.89
CA GLY A 151 -2.68 5.30 9.83
C GLY A 151 -4.17 5.31 10.12
N THR A 152 -4.82 6.41 9.78
CA THR A 152 -6.27 6.57 9.94
C THR A 152 -6.88 7.14 8.68
N ALA A 153 -8.10 6.73 8.37
CA ALA A 153 -8.89 7.28 7.28
C ALA A 153 -10.38 7.25 7.62
N HIS A 154 -11.10 8.33 7.32
CA HIS A 154 -12.56 8.39 7.45
C HIS A 154 -13.15 9.30 6.38
N TYR A 155 -14.42 9.11 6.05
CA TYR A 155 -15.12 10.06 5.20
C TYR A 155 -15.67 11.23 6.03
N PRO A 156 -15.58 12.48 5.54
CA PRO A 156 -16.15 13.65 6.21
C PRO A 156 -17.68 13.65 6.25
N LYS A 157 -18.33 12.77 5.47
CA LYS A 157 -19.78 12.62 5.41
C LYS A 157 -20.14 11.14 5.33
N ALA A 158 -21.31 10.80 5.88
CA ALA A 158 -21.85 9.45 5.81
C ALA A 158 -22.07 9.00 4.36
N ILE A 159 -21.84 7.72 4.09
CA ILE A 159 -21.91 7.09 2.77
C ILE A 159 -23.02 6.04 2.71
N ASN A 160 -23.59 5.83 1.54
CA ASN A 160 -24.65 4.82 1.32
C ASN A 160 -24.11 3.43 0.91
N ASN A 161 -22.80 3.32 0.63
CA ASN A 161 -22.13 2.07 0.30
C ASN A 161 -20.92 1.82 1.24
N PRO A 162 -21.17 1.50 2.52
CA PRO A 162 -20.11 1.37 3.53
C PRO A 162 -19.08 0.29 3.21
N GLU A 163 -19.46 -0.85 2.63
CA GLU A 163 -18.54 -1.96 2.33
C GLU A 163 -17.42 -1.52 1.37
N ALA A 164 -17.78 -0.90 0.24
CA ALA A 164 -16.79 -0.39 -0.70
C ALA A 164 -15.97 0.77 -0.09
N GLY A 165 -16.63 1.62 0.70
CA GLY A 165 -15.98 2.71 1.40
C GLY A 165 -14.90 2.24 2.38
N ILE A 166 -15.22 1.23 3.20
CA ILE A 166 -14.29 0.67 4.20
C ILE A 166 -13.06 0.07 3.54
N VAL A 167 -13.22 -0.63 2.41
CA VAL A 167 -12.08 -1.13 1.61
C VAL A 167 -11.18 0.03 1.19
N TYR A 168 -11.75 1.10 0.63
CA TYR A 168 -10.96 2.28 0.22
C TYR A 168 -10.28 2.99 1.39
N LEU A 169 -10.98 3.13 2.52
CA LEU A 169 -10.42 3.68 3.75
C LEU A 169 -9.27 2.82 4.29
N ALA A 170 -9.37 1.49 4.26
CA ALA A 170 -8.31 0.59 4.70
C ALA A 170 -7.03 0.76 3.88
N ARG A 171 -7.13 0.78 2.54
CA ARG A 171 -5.99 1.10 1.66
C ARG A 171 -5.38 2.45 2.03
N THR A 172 -6.23 3.46 2.19
CA THR A 172 -5.79 4.83 2.49
C THR A 172 -5.05 4.88 3.82
N ALA A 173 -5.61 4.27 4.88
CA ALA A 173 -5.03 4.24 6.20
C ALA A 173 -3.66 3.52 6.18
N VAL A 174 -3.55 2.37 5.51
CA VAL A 174 -2.26 1.65 5.38
C VAL A 174 -1.23 2.50 4.65
N LEU A 175 -1.59 3.12 3.53
CA LEU A 175 -0.66 3.96 2.77
C LEU A 175 -0.20 5.17 3.59
N ARG A 176 -1.08 5.78 4.39
CA ARG A 176 -0.73 6.89 5.27
C ARG A 176 0.11 6.46 6.47
N GLY A 177 -0.07 5.24 6.97
CA GLY A 177 0.80 4.71 8.01
C GLY A 177 2.21 4.40 7.51
N LEU A 178 2.33 3.78 6.33
CA LEU A 178 3.62 3.43 5.75
C LEU A 178 4.37 4.64 5.15
N CYS A 179 3.65 5.71 4.81
CA CYS A 179 4.17 6.91 4.17
C CYS A 179 3.28 8.13 4.50
N PRO A 180 3.48 8.77 5.66
CA PRO A 180 2.61 9.85 6.17
C PRO A 180 2.48 11.16 5.35
N ALA A 181 2.99 11.26 4.11
CA ALA A 181 3.05 12.54 3.38
C ALA A 181 1.67 13.10 2.93
N TRP A 182 1.50 14.42 3.08
CA TRP A 182 0.50 15.24 2.41
C TRP A 182 1.13 16.25 1.44
N LYS A 183 0.34 16.72 0.48
CA LYS A 183 0.73 17.29 -0.83
C LYS A 183 1.76 18.44 -0.87
N ASN A 184 2.11 19.12 0.23
CA ASN A 184 2.92 20.34 0.15
C ASN A 184 4.09 20.47 1.13
N ASP A 185 4.31 19.53 2.04
CA ASP A 185 5.51 19.51 2.87
C ASP A 185 6.22 18.18 2.67
N THR A 186 7.54 18.22 2.47
CA THR A 186 8.45 17.06 2.45
C THR A 186 8.49 16.30 3.79
N GLU A 187 7.67 16.71 4.76
CA GLU A 187 7.51 16.08 6.06
C GLU A 187 6.30 15.15 6.04
N GLY A 188 6.57 13.85 6.12
CA GLY A 188 5.55 12.84 6.39
C GLY A 188 6.02 11.49 5.91
N CYS A 189 6.40 11.39 4.63
CA CYS A 189 7.13 10.25 4.13
C CYS A 189 8.58 10.65 4.00
N ASN A 190 9.43 10.21 4.94
CA ASN A 190 10.86 10.35 4.77
C ASN A 190 11.28 9.40 3.62
N TRP A 191 11.21 9.90 2.39
CA TRP A 191 11.51 9.17 1.16
C TRP A 191 12.92 8.58 1.20
N ASP A 192 13.84 9.24 1.91
CA ASP A 192 15.20 8.78 2.13
C ASP A 192 15.23 7.57 3.08
N LYS A 193 14.46 7.61 4.17
CA LYS A 193 14.33 6.46 5.09
C LYS A 193 13.63 5.27 4.43
N ALA A 194 12.61 5.51 3.62
CA ALA A 194 11.84 4.46 2.97
C ALA A 194 12.59 3.84 1.78
N PHE A 195 13.31 4.65 0.98
CA PHE A 195 13.82 4.23 -0.32
C PHE A 195 15.27 4.63 -0.62
N GLY A 196 15.99 5.19 0.36
CA GLY A 196 17.32 5.75 0.17
C GLY A 196 17.31 7.17 -0.42
N THR A 197 18.40 7.88 -0.21
CA THR A 197 18.62 9.26 -0.71
C THR A 197 18.98 9.30 -2.20
N GLY A 198 19.40 8.16 -2.74
CA GLY A 198 19.92 8.02 -4.10
C GLY A 198 18.89 7.53 -5.13
N MET A 199 19.22 7.74 -6.40
CA MET A 199 18.50 7.21 -7.54
C MET A 199 19.48 6.66 -8.59
N VAL A 200 19.11 5.54 -9.20
CA VAL A 200 19.88 4.91 -10.29
C VAL A 200 19.30 5.25 -11.67
N GLY A 201 17.99 5.45 -11.78
CA GLY A 201 17.33 5.94 -13.01
C GLY A 201 16.82 4.82 -13.93
N PHE A 202 15.93 3.96 -13.43
CA PHE A 202 15.25 2.97 -14.26
C PHE A 202 13.83 2.69 -13.72
N ASN A 203 12.96 2.21 -14.60
CA ASN A 203 11.64 1.68 -14.24
C ASN A 203 11.64 0.16 -14.32
N SER A 204 10.83 -0.46 -13.48
CA SER A 204 10.64 -1.89 -13.47
C SER A 204 9.19 -2.26 -13.21
N GLU A 205 8.80 -3.44 -13.69
CA GLU A 205 7.46 -3.98 -13.52
C GLU A 205 7.51 -5.46 -13.16
N SER A 206 6.52 -5.90 -12.39
CA SER A 206 6.31 -7.32 -12.12
C SER A 206 5.75 -8.00 -13.36
N LYS A 207 6.46 -9.00 -13.88
CA LYS A 207 6.00 -9.83 -14.99
C LYS A 207 5.87 -11.27 -14.53
N ASN A 208 4.74 -11.91 -14.86
CA ASN A 208 4.59 -13.35 -14.66
C ASN A 208 5.27 -14.07 -15.84
N THR A 209 6.20 -14.97 -15.55
CA THR A 209 6.86 -15.84 -16.52
C THR A 209 6.64 -17.32 -16.12
N PRO A 210 6.96 -18.29 -17.00
CA PRO A 210 6.91 -19.71 -16.65
C PRO A 210 7.75 -20.06 -15.42
N GLU A 211 8.83 -19.31 -15.17
CA GLU A 211 9.73 -19.50 -14.03
C GLU A 211 9.25 -18.77 -12.76
N GLY A 212 8.08 -18.12 -12.81
CA GLY A 212 7.48 -17.39 -11.69
C GLY A 212 7.38 -15.89 -11.91
N ARG A 213 7.08 -15.14 -10.84
CA ARG A 213 7.00 -13.68 -10.89
C ARG A 213 8.40 -13.07 -10.84
N GLN A 214 8.74 -12.28 -11.84
CA GLN A 214 10.05 -11.64 -12.01
C GLN A 214 9.91 -10.11 -12.08
N LEU A 215 10.96 -9.40 -11.65
CA LEU A 215 11.04 -7.95 -11.73
C LEU A 215 11.83 -7.53 -12.98
N LEU A 216 11.11 -7.13 -14.03
CA LEU A 216 11.68 -6.79 -15.34
C LEU A 216 11.98 -5.30 -15.42
N ILE A 217 13.15 -4.92 -15.95
CA ILE A 217 13.48 -3.54 -16.29
C ILE A 217 12.73 -3.14 -17.56
N THR A 218 11.82 -2.16 -17.45
CA THR A 218 10.96 -1.71 -18.55
C THR A 218 11.39 -0.40 -19.17
N ALA A 219 12.19 0.40 -18.46
CA ALA A 219 12.82 1.58 -19.02
C ALA A 219 14.13 1.87 -18.28
N VAL A 220 15.09 2.44 -19.00
CA VAL A 220 16.32 3.01 -18.43
C VAL A 220 16.31 4.49 -18.80
N THR A 221 16.48 5.35 -17.82
CA THR A 221 16.44 6.80 -18.04
C THR A 221 17.71 7.23 -18.77
N PRO A 222 17.63 8.01 -19.87
CA PRO A 222 18.81 8.53 -20.55
C PRO A 222 19.69 9.37 -19.62
N ASN A 223 21.00 9.28 -19.79
CA ASN A 223 22.05 9.94 -18.98
C ASN A 223 22.03 9.58 -17.49
N SER A 224 21.30 8.54 -17.09
CA SER A 224 21.24 8.12 -15.69
C SER A 224 22.42 7.23 -15.29
N PRO A 225 22.70 7.08 -13.98
CA PRO A 225 23.65 6.08 -13.50
C PRO A 225 23.37 4.66 -14.00
N ALA A 226 22.10 4.28 -14.18
CA ALA A 226 21.70 2.99 -14.72
C ALA A 226 22.19 2.79 -16.15
N GLU A 227 21.98 3.80 -17.01
CA GLU A 227 22.44 3.76 -18.40
C GLU A 227 23.97 3.72 -18.48
N GLN A 228 24.64 4.59 -17.74
CA GLN A 228 26.10 4.67 -17.70
C GLN A 228 26.74 3.38 -17.20
N ALA A 229 26.09 2.69 -16.25
CA ALA A 229 26.53 1.40 -15.75
C ALA A 229 26.15 0.22 -16.68
N GLY A 230 25.44 0.47 -17.79
CA GLY A 230 25.12 -0.52 -18.80
C GLY A 230 23.90 -1.39 -18.48
N LEU A 231 22.99 -0.93 -17.61
CA LEU A 231 21.66 -1.52 -17.43
C LEU A 231 20.85 -1.36 -18.72
N LYS A 232 20.07 -2.38 -19.08
CA LYS A 232 19.29 -2.37 -20.32
C LYS A 232 17.83 -2.75 -20.08
N LEU A 233 16.97 -2.24 -20.97
CA LEU A 233 15.60 -2.71 -21.08
C LEU A 233 15.59 -4.23 -21.33
N GLY A 234 14.73 -4.94 -20.61
CA GLY A 234 14.61 -6.39 -20.68
C GLY A 234 15.51 -7.16 -19.69
N ASP A 235 16.40 -6.48 -18.97
CA ASP A 235 17.11 -7.10 -17.85
C ASP A 235 16.12 -7.52 -16.76
N VAL A 236 16.36 -8.66 -16.11
CA VAL A 236 15.59 -9.10 -14.94
C VAL A 236 16.41 -8.83 -13.69
N LEU A 237 15.89 -8.02 -12.78
CA LEU A 237 16.57 -7.67 -11.54
C LEU A 237 16.47 -8.81 -10.52
N LEU A 238 17.63 -9.29 -10.06
CA LEU A 238 17.73 -10.41 -9.11
C LEU A 238 18.08 -9.94 -7.70
N SER A 239 19.05 -9.02 -7.58
CA SER A 239 19.47 -8.48 -6.29
C SER A 239 19.97 -7.05 -6.40
N CYS A 240 19.91 -6.33 -5.28
CA CYS A 240 20.54 -5.03 -5.07
C CYS A 240 21.25 -5.03 -3.72
N ASN A 241 22.53 -4.62 -3.69
CA ASN A 241 23.35 -4.52 -2.48
C ASN A 241 23.28 -5.82 -1.63
N GLY A 242 23.32 -6.97 -2.31
CA GLY A 242 23.23 -8.29 -1.70
C GLY A 242 21.82 -8.74 -1.27
N LYS A 243 20.81 -7.86 -1.30
CA LYS A 243 19.41 -8.20 -1.02
C LYS A 243 18.72 -8.69 -2.28
N SER A 244 17.93 -9.76 -2.17
CA SER A 244 17.27 -10.43 -3.30
C SER A 244 15.80 -10.76 -3.00
N GLY A 245 15.13 -11.43 -3.95
CA GLY A 245 13.74 -11.88 -3.77
C GLY A 245 12.71 -10.81 -4.16
N PHE A 246 13.10 -9.87 -5.01
CA PHE A 246 12.20 -8.82 -5.49
C PHE A 246 11.23 -9.39 -6.53
N GLN A 247 9.96 -9.39 -6.18
CA GLN A 247 8.82 -9.72 -7.03
C GLN A 247 8.02 -8.48 -7.43
N THR A 248 8.15 -7.36 -6.69
CA THR A 248 7.50 -6.08 -6.99
C THR A 248 8.50 -4.92 -7.06
N PRO A 249 8.20 -3.86 -7.84
CA PRO A 249 9.04 -2.66 -7.86
C PRO A 249 9.20 -2.04 -6.47
N MET A 250 8.19 -2.15 -5.60
CA MET A 250 8.25 -1.62 -4.24
C MET A 250 9.23 -2.40 -3.37
N GLN A 251 9.27 -3.74 -3.48
CA GLN A 251 10.23 -4.58 -2.74
C GLN A 251 11.67 -4.17 -3.01
N TYR A 252 12.00 -3.97 -4.29
CA TYR A 252 13.31 -3.48 -4.69
C TYR A 252 13.59 -2.12 -4.07
N LYS A 253 12.70 -1.13 -4.25
CA LYS A 253 12.89 0.23 -3.74
C LYS A 253 13.12 0.26 -2.23
N MET A 254 12.35 -0.53 -1.47
CA MET A 254 12.48 -0.61 -0.01
C MET A 254 13.70 -1.38 0.48
N ALA A 255 14.12 -2.41 -0.24
CA ALA A 255 15.26 -3.22 0.17
C ALA A 255 16.58 -2.51 -0.14
N CYS A 256 16.68 -1.99 -1.36
CA CYS A 256 17.91 -1.54 -1.97
C CYS A 256 18.46 -0.24 -1.38
N LYS A 257 17.57 0.69 -1.01
CA LYS A 257 17.85 1.99 -0.37
C LYS A 257 19.20 2.60 -0.77
N PRO A 258 19.41 2.93 -2.06
CA PRO A 258 20.66 3.55 -2.51
C PRO A 258 20.93 4.85 -1.77
N ASP A 259 22.19 5.09 -1.42
CA ASP A 259 22.65 6.36 -0.90
C ASP A 259 23.26 7.22 -2.00
N ALA A 260 22.89 8.49 -2.07
CA ALA A 260 23.45 9.42 -3.03
C ALA A 260 24.98 9.48 -2.89
N GLY A 261 25.68 9.50 -4.03
CA GLY A 261 27.15 9.48 -4.10
C GLY A 261 27.79 8.13 -3.84
N HIS A 262 27.03 7.09 -3.46
CA HIS A 262 27.57 5.77 -3.14
C HIS A 262 27.29 4.76 -4.27
N PRO A 263 28.19 3.77 -4.45
CA PRO A 263 27.97 2.70 -5.41
C PRO A 263 26.81 1.79 -4.96
N ILE A 264 26.00 1.41 -5.92
CA ILE A 264 24.95 0.40 -5.82
C ILE A 264 25.32 -0.78 -6.70
N THR A 265 25.25 -1.98 -6.13
CA THR A 265 25.53 -3.22 -6.89
C THR A 265 24.22 -3.92 -7.24
N LEU A 266 23.90 -3.98 -8.53
CA LEU A 266 22.77 -4.72 -9.07
C LEU A 266 23.26 -6.04 -9.65
N GLN A 267 22.57 -7.15 -9.35
CA GLN A 267 22.70 -8.36 -10.16
C GLN A 267 21.46 -8.50 -11.02
N VAL A 268 21.68 -8.66 -12.32
CA VAL A 268 20.62 -8.83 -13.31
C VAL A 268 20.85 -10.09 -14.13
N LYS A 269 19.75 -10.68 -14.61
CA LYS A 269 19.76 -11.70 -15.64
C LYS A 269 19.43 -11.05 -16.99
N ARG A 270 20.33 -11.20 -17.97
CA ARG A 270 20.17 -10.72 -19.35
C ARG A 270 20.25 -11.92 -20.30
N GLY A 271 19.11 -12.33 -20.85
CA GLY A 271 19.01 -13.66 -21.47
C GLY A 271 19.35 -14.72 -20.41
N ASP A 272 20.31 -15.59 -20.69
CA ASP A 272 20.76 -16.62 -19.72
C ASP A 272 22.00 -16.22 -18.90
N LYS A 273 22.50 -14.99 -19.07
CA LYS A 273 23.72 -14.53 -18.40
C LYS A 273 23.39 -13.75 -17.14
N LEU A 274 24.11 -14.05 -16.06
CA LEU A 274 24.15 -13.22 -14.87
C LEU A 274 25.17 -12.10 -15.07
N ILE A 275 24.75 -10.86 -14.83
CA ILE A 275 25.58 -9.66 -15.00
C ILE A 275 25.53 -8.86 -13.69
N THR A 276 26.69 -8.50 -13.19
CA THR A 276 26.84 -7.57 -12.08
C THR A 276 27.05 -6.16 -12.63
N ILE A 277 26.21 -5.23 -12.21
CA ILE A 277 26.23 -3.82 -12.62
C ILE A 277 26.50 -2.98 -11.39
N SER A 278 27.53 -2.13 -11.44
CA SER A 278 27.81 -1.16 -10.39
C SER A 278 27.51 0.24 -10.94
N ALA A 279 26.60 0.96 -10.29
CA ALA A 279 26.25 2.34 -10.63
C ALA A 279 26.47 3.24 -9.42
N THR A 280 26.80 4.51 -9.61
CA THR A 280 26.87 5.48 -8.50
C THR A 280 25.55 6.22 -8.42
N ALA A 281 24.80 6.05 -7.34
CA ALA A 281 23.48 6.66 -7.22
C ALA A 281 23.59 8.20 -7.12
N VAL A 282 22.70 8.92 -7.80
CA VAL A 282 22.63 10.39 -7.75
C VAL A 282 21.53 10.86 -6.81
N SER A 283 21.61 12.10 -6.32
CA SER A 283 20.60 12.64 -5.42
C SER A 283 19.20 12.65 -6.07
N ARG A 284 18.18 12.19 -5.35
CA ARG A 284 16.79 12.20 -5.83
C ARG A 284 16.23 13.62 -6.05
N THR A 285 16.72 14.61 -5.29
CA THR A 285 16.27 16.01 -5.37
C THR A 285 16.88 16.79 -6.53
N GLU A 286 18.05 16.40 -7.04
CA GLU A 286 18.70 17.09 -8.17
C GLU A 286 18.12 16.68 -9.52
N SER A 287 17.58 15.46 -9.65
CA SER A 287 17.00 14.95 -10.90
C SER A 287 15.60 15.51 -11.23
N GLN A 288 15.00 16.33 -10.36
CA GLN A 288 13.72 16.99 -10.63
C GLN A 288 13.85 18.43 -11.15
N LYS A 289 15.07 18.93 -11.35
CA LYS A 289 15.36 20.16 -12.10
C LYS A 289 15.70 19.85 -13.54
#